data_AF-A0A8H6ZN12-F1
#
_entry.id   AF-A0A8H6ZN12-F1
#
_cell.length_a   1.000
_cell.length_b   1.000
_cell.length_c   1.000
_cell.angle_alpha   90.00
_cell.angle_beta   90.00
_cell.angle_gamma   90.00
#
_symmetry.space_group_name_H-M   'P 1'
#
loop_
_entity.id
_entity.type
_entity.pdbx_description
1 polymer ?
#
loop_
_entity_poly.entity_id
_entity_poly.type
_entity_poly.pdbx_seq_one_letter_code
_entity_poly.pdbx_strand_id
1 'polypeptide(L)'
;MRGMRGSKGYISDELLVSMLCDVAATCSPTAYRTVPPVVRPAWTTPMRAIIVALLISLSLVTAAPAPSPSVRRLTLDPPNSITEVTALEGAQVSNYEPFSFFAKAAYCKQSLLRNWSCGRSCNQNPDFVPTLFGGDGGSIQFFYVGYWPKQDSVVVVHQGTDPFELCALLTDLNMIRTGLDETLFPGIPSEVSVHDGFRRVHAKTAVQILAEVKRLLDEKKTKNIITVGHSLGGALAALDSLYFRLNLPEDIDIRTVTFGAPRFGNEAFVKFFESKLNQFKRINHKRDVIPIVPGRFLGYMHLKGETHILGNGTTVGCPGNDNAEDEFCHIKSVPNLTKGNIAHHLGPYPGNVFMGSLLCDDTILAQAISIFSRDFESELSRRSSDRGNIDQWLTPDRNP
;
A
#
# COMPACT_ATOMS: atom_id res chain seq x y z
N MET A 1 50.80 -12.38 13.90
CA MET A 1 49.52 -12.94 14.40
C MET A 1 48.58 -11.80 14.75
N ARG A 2 47.32 -11.90 14.30
CA ARG A 2 46.12 -11.07 14.62
C ARG A 2 46.25 -9.57 14.28
N GLY A 3 45.46 -8.95 13.39
CA GLY A 3 44.12 -9.26 12.88
C GLY A 3 43.07 -8.34 13.54
N MET A 4 43.10 -7.03 13.25
CA MET A 4 42.01 -6.10 13.60
C MET A 4 41.14 -5.87 12.36
N ARG A 5 39.92 -6.42 12.39
CA ARG A 5 38.83 -6.08 11.46
C ARG A 5 38.25 -4.73 11.87
N GLY A 6 38.20 -3.79 10.93
CA GLY A 6 37.43 -2.56 11.08
C GLY A 6 35.93 -2.86 11.04
N SER A 7 35.21 -2.43 12.08
CA SER A 7 33.77 -2.38 12.11
C SER A 7 33.27 -1.26 11.19
N LYS A 8 32.72 -1.62 10.02
CA LYS A 8 31.86 -0.71 9.25
C LYS A 8 30.54 -0.56 10.03
N GLY A 9 30.31 0.62 10.59
CA GLY A 9 29.03 0.97 11.20
C GLY A 9 27.94 1.05 10.13
N TYR A 10 27.01 0.10 10.16
CA TYR A 10 25.75 0.22 9.44
C TYR A 10 24.79 1.04 10.31
N ILE A 11 24.30 2.17 9.79
CA ILE A 11 23.17 2.89 10.37
C ILE A 11 21.94 2.01 10.15
N SER A 12 21.19 1.70 11.20
CA SER A 12 19.95 0.92 11.09
C SER A 12 18.89 1.70 10.32
N ASP A 13 18.23 1.07 9.35
CA ASP A 13 17.15 1.64 8.51
C ASP A 13 16.02 2.33 9.33
N GLU A 14 15.84 1.96 10.60
CA GLU A 14 14.88 2.59 11.53
C GLU A 14 15.21 4.06 11.85
N LEU A 15 16.49 4.46 11.83
CA LEU A 15 16.92 5.81 12.23
C LEU A 15 16.73 6.84 11.10
N LEU A 16 16.97 6.44 9.84
CA LEU A 16 16.80 7.28 8.65
C LEU A 16 15.31 7.65 8.43
N VAL A 17 14.41 6.74 8.82
CA VAL A 17 12.96 6.88 8.67
C VAL A 17 12.33 7.73 9.78
N SER A 18 12.77 7.59 11.03
CA SER A 18 12.30 8.44 12.15
C SER A 18 12.54 9.92 11.88
N MET A 19 13.69 10.26 11.27
CA MET A 19 14.06 11.65 10.99
C MET A 19 13.29 12.29 9.84
N LEU A 20 12.84 11.50 8.84
CA LEU A 20 11.95 12.00 7.79
C LEU A 20 10.58 12.43 8.36
N CYS A 21 10.13 11.80 9.45
CA CYS A 21 8.92 12.19 10.17
C CYS A 21 9.12 13.44 11.04
N ASP A 22 10.28 13.62 11.67
CA ASP A 22 10.57 14.79 12.53
C ASP A 22 10.75 16.10 11.74
N VAL A 23 11.34 16.04 10.52
CA VAL A 23 11.45 17.21 9.64
C VAL A 23 10.06 17.67 9.16
N ALA A 24 9.11 16.76 8.96
CA ALA A 24 7.73 17.11 8.58
C ALA A 24 6.94 17.83 9.71
N ALA A 25 7.28 17.58 10.98
CA ALA A 25 6.67 18.27 12.12
C ALA A 25 7.11 19.75 12.24
N THR A 26 8.14 20.19 11.50
CA THR A 26 8.68 21.55 11.55
C THR A 26 8.36 22.42 10.33
N CYS A 27 7.66 21.89 9.31
CA CYS A 27 7.20 22.69 8.19
C CYS A 27 5.95 23.53 8.56
N SER A 28 6.20 24.77 8.93
CA SER A 28 5.21 25.83 9.19
C SER A 28 4.35 26.17 7.94
N PRO A 29 3.06 26.53 8.08
CA PRO A 29 2.15 26.74 6.96
C PRO A 29 2.29 28.16 6.37
N THR A 30 3.22 28.38 5.45
CA THR A 30 3.41 29.70 4.81
C THR A 30 3.50 29.70 3.29
N ALA A 31 3.02 28.66 2.59
CA ALA A 31 3.10 28.63 1.13
C ALA A 31 1.83 28.12 0.42
N TYR A 32 0.66 28.70 0.70
CA TYR A 32 -0.47 28.70 -0.25
C TYR A 32 -1.36 29.93 0.01
N ARG A 33 -1.04 31.06 -0.63
CA ARG A 33 -1.97 32.18 -0.79
C ARG A 33 -2.04 32.53 -2.28
N THR A 34 -3.09 32.06 -2.96
CA THR A 34 -3.79 32.74 -4.07
C THR A 34 -4.95 31.88 -4.56
N VAL A 35 -6.06 31.84 -3.81
CA VAL A 35 -7.39 31.51 -4.35
C VAL A 35 -8.40 32.47 -3.70
N PRO A 36 -9.28 33.15 -4.47
CA PRO A 36 -10.24 34.11 -3.90
C PRO A 36 -11.32 33.39 -3.07
N PRO A 37 -11.90 34.06 -2.06
CA PRO A 37 -12.76 33.41 -1.09
C PRO A 37 -14.14 33.09 -1.67
N VAL A 38 -14.55 31.83 -1.54
CA VAL A 38 -15.96 31.44 -1.65
C VAL A 38 -16.66 31.87 -0.36
N VAL A 39 -17.66 32.74 -0.50
CA VAL A 39 -18.52 33.22 0.59
C VAL A 39 -19.26 32.02 1.21
N ARG A 40 -19.11 31.82 2.53
CA ARG A 40 -19.97 30.94 3.34
C ARG A 40 -20.64 31.77 4.45
N PRO A 41 -21.92 31.51 4.77
CA PRO A 41 -22.64 32.27 5.77
C PRO A 41 -22.17 31.90 7.19
N ALA A 42 -22.11 32.94 8.03
CA ALA A 42 -21.68 32.89 9.41
C ALA A 42 -22.64 32.07 10.29
N TRP A 43 -22.08 31.13 11.05
CA TRP A 43 -22.73 30.60 12.26
C TRP A 43 -21.79 30.81 13.43
N THR A 44 -22.31 31.53 14.41
CA THR A 44 -21.67 31.92 15.66
C THR A 44 -21.48 30.73 16.59
N THR A 45 -20.27 30.55 17.12
CA THR A 45 -20.01 29.73 18.31
C THR A 45 -20.67 30.41 19.53
N PRO A 46 -21.28 29.64 20.46
CA PRO A 46 -20.47 29.02 21.51
C PRO A 46 -21.02 27.65 21.96
N MET A 47 -20.28 26.56 21.75
CA MET A 47 -20.44 25.33 22.54
C MET A 47 -19.21 24.43 22.40
N ARG A 48 -18.06 24.95 22.82
CA ARG A 48 -16.92 24.14 23.26
C ARG A 48 -17.10 23.87 24.75
N ALA A 49 -18.01 22.96 25.09
CA ALA A 49 -18.14 22.29 26.37
C ALA A 49 -19.44 21.49 26.31
N ILE A 50 -19.34 20.18 26.09
CA ILE A 50 -20.30 19.07 26.29
C ILE A 50 -19.91 18.03 25.24
N ILE A 51 -18.81 17.28 25.44
CA ILE A 51 -18.60 15.83 25.15
C ILE A 51 -17.29 15.39 25.87
N VAL A 52 -17.14 15.76 27.15
CA VAL A 52 -16.10 15.20 28.06
C VAL A 52 -16.73 14.69 29.36
N ALA A 53 -18.07 14.58 29.41
CA ALA A 53 -18.80 14.20 30.62
C ALA A 53 -19.85 13.10 30.36
N LEU A 54 -19.49 12.06 29.60
CA LEU A 54 -20.35 10.87 29.37
C LEU A 54 -19.54 9.56 29.32
N LEU A 55 -18.50 9.43 30.17
CA LEU A 55 -17.77 8.17 30.35
C LEU A 55 -17.40 7.87 31.81
N ILE A 56 -18.21 8.32 32.77
CA ILE A 56 -18.11 7.84 34.16
C ILE A 56 -19.52 7.78 34.77
N SER A 57 -20.18 6.63 34.72
CA SER A 57 -20.94 6.03 35.84
C SER A 57 -21.80 4.83 35.38
N LEU A 58 -21.74 3.77 36.20
CA LEU A 58 -22.63 2.61 36.32
C LEU A 58 -22.61 1.59 35.15
N SER A 59 -22.38 0.29 35.36
CA SER A 59 -22.72 -0.54 36.53
C SER A 59 -21.81 -1.78 36.64
N LEU A 60 -21.48 -2.15 37.88
CA LEU A 60 -21.07 -3.51 38.22
C LEU A 60 -22.21 -4.48 37.91
N VAL A 61 -21.94 -5.49 37.09
CA VAL A 61 -22.70 -6.75 37.09
C VAL A 61 -21.68 -7.87 37.22
N THR A 62 -21.77 -8.61 38.33
CA THR A 62 -21.00 -9.81 38.59
C THR A 62 -21.39 -10.90 37.60
N ALA A 63 -20.47 -11.34 36.75
CA ALA A 63 -20.67 -12.49 35.86
C ALA A 63 -20.44 -13.80 36.65
N ALA A 64 -21.45 -14.67 36.68
CA ALA A 64 -21.31 -16.07 37.08
C ALA A 64 -20.82 -16.90 35.87
N PRO A 65 -20.05 -17.99 36.05
CA PRO A 65 -19.54 -18.78 34.94
C PRO A 65 -20.60 -19.73 34.39
N ALA A 66 -20.85 -19.66 33.08
CA ALA A 66 -21.65 -20.67 32.36
C ALA A 66 -20.72 -21.74 31.76
N PRO A 67 -21.11 -23.04 31.76
CA PRO A 67 -20.28 -24.12 31.24
C PRO A 67 -20.30 -24.16 29.70
N SER A 68 -19.15 -24.49 29.11
CA SER A 68 -18.96 -24.61 27.66
C SER A 68 -19.65 -25.86 27.09
N PRO A 69 -20.43 -25.78 25.99
CA PRO A 69 -20.76 -26.95 25.22
C PRO A 69 -19.64 -27.25 24.21
N SER A 70 -19.06 -28.43 24.33
CA SER A 70 -18.14 -29.03 23.36
C SER A 70 -18.89 -29.42 22.10
N VAL A 71 -18.73 -28.65 21.02
CA VAL A 71 -19.17 -29.07 19.68
C VAL A 71 -17.97 -29.53 18.89
N ARG A 72 -17.78 -30.86 18.87
CA ARG A 72 -16.91 -31.56 17.93
C ARG A 72 -17.60 -31.52 16.56
N ARG A 73 -17.06 -30.79 15.58
CA ARG A 73 -17.54 -30.85 14.19
C ARG A 73 -16.52 -31.56 13.31
N LEU A 74 -17.01 -32.61 12.70
CA LEU A 74 -16.34 -33.52 11.78
C LEU A 74 -15.87 -32.78 10.52
N THR A 75 -14.65 -33.11 10.13
CA THR A 75 -13.93 -32.74 8.91
C THR A 75 -14.65 -33.19 7.65
N LEU A 76 -14.77 -32.29 6.68
CA LEU A 76 -14.75 -32.60 5.24
C LEU A 76 -14.20 -31.36 4.51
N ASP A 77 -12.87 -31.14 4.59
CA ASP A 77 -12.19 -30.15 3.76
C ASP A 77 -11.72 -30.81 2.43
N PRO A 78 -11.94 -30.17 1.27
CA PRO A 78 -11.44 -30.64 -0.02
C PRO A 78 -9.91 -30.48 -0.11
N PRO A 79 -9.22 -31.29 -0.94
CA PRO A 79 -7.76 -31.31 -0.97
C PRO A 79 -7.23 -29.99 -1.58
N ASN A 80 -6.29 -29.35 -0.87
CA ASN A 80 -5.56 -28.12 -1.20
C ASN A 80 -6.14 -26.76 -0.75
N SER A 81 -6.81 -26.68 0.39
CA SER A 81 -6.73 -25.43 1.17
C SER A 81 -5.39 -25.43 1.92
N ILE A 82 -4.38 -24.72 1.40
CA ILE A 82 -3.19 -24.42 2.19
C ILE A 82 -3.68 -23.59 3.39
N THR A 83 -3.71 -24.19 4.57
CA THR A 83 -4.19 -23.56 5.82
C THR A 83 -3.04 -22.92 6.60
N GLU A 84 -1.80 -23.13 6.18
CA GLU A 84 -0.61 -22.72 6.91
C GLU A 84 0.17 -21.63 6.17
N VAL A 85 0.83 -20.77 6.94
CA VAL A 85 1.77 -19.79 6.40
C VAL A 85 2.97 -20.50 5.78
N THR A 86 3.32 -20.12 4.56
CA THR A 86 4.40 -20.77 3.80
C THR A 86 5.56 -19.80 3.61
N ALA A 87 6.79 -20.17 3.99
CA ALA A 87 7.96 -19.38 3.64
C ALA A 87 8.16 -19.38 2.12
N LEU A 88 8.44 -18.21 1.54
CA LEU A 88 8.70 -18.07 0.10
C LEU A 88 10.19 -18.00 -0.18
N GLU A 89 10.63 -18.77 -1.17
CA GLU A 89 12.01 -18.77 -1.64
C GLU A 89 12.34 -17.47 -2.38
N GLY A 90 13.62 -17.09 -2.38
CA GLY A 90 14.10 -15.88 -3.07
C GLY A 90 13.68 -15.82 -4.54
N ALA A 91 13.71 -16.95 -5.26
CA ALA A 91 13.28 -17.02 -6.65
C ALA A 91 11.78 -16.72 -6.83
N GLN A 92 10.92 -17.19 -5.92
CA GLN A 92 9.49 -16.91 -5.95
C GLN A 92 9.21 -15.41 -5.71
N VAL A 93 9.98 -14.79 -4.82
CA VAL A 93 9.88 -13.35 -4.53
C VAL A 93 10.40 -12.52 -5.71
N SER A 94 11.52 -12.91 -6.32
CA SER A 94 12.10 -12.23 -7.49
C SER A 94 11.19 -12.22 -8.72
N ASN A 95 10.27 -13.19 -8.84
CA ASN A 95 9.26 -13.16 -9.92
C ASN A 95 8.36 -11.91 -9.86
N TYR A 96 8.28 -11.23 -8.71
CA TYR A 96 7.48 -10.01 -8.56
C TYR A 96 8.23 -8.71 -8.92
N GLU A 97 9.54 -8.78 -9.14
CA GLU A 97 10.38 -7.60 -9.41
C GLU A 97 9.93 -6.77 -10.64
N PRO A 98 9.58 -7.36 -11.80
CA PRO A 98 9.08 -6.58 -12.94
C PRO A 98 7.85 -5.74 -12.60
N PHE A 99 6.93 -6.29 -11.79
CA PHE A 99 5.71 -5.60 -11.38
C PHE A 99 6.02 -4.48 -10.39
N SER A 100 7.04 -4.64 -9.54
CA SER A 100 7.52 -3.55 -8.67
C SER A 100 7.97 -2.35 -9.52
N PHE A 101 8.72 -2.59 -10.59
CA PHE A 101 9.18 -1.52 -11.48
C PHE A 101 8.04 -0.89 -12.29
N PHE A 102 7.04 -1.66 -12.72
CA PHE A 102 5.82 -1.10 -13.30
C PHE A 102 5.09 -0.18 -12.32
N ALA A 103 4.83 -0.64 -11.09
CA ALA A 103 4.18 0.16 -10.06
C ALA A 103 4.99 1.43 -9.74
N LYS A 104 6.31 1.34 -9.66
CA LYS A 104 7.22 2.48 -9.47
C LYS A 104 7.12 3.49 -10.62
N ALA A 105 7.13 3.02 -11.86
CA ALA A 105 7.07 3.88 -13.04
C ALA A 105 5.79 4.73 -13.07
N ALA A 106 4.69 4.30 -12.45
CA ALA A 106 3.46 5.09 -12.39
C ALA A 106 3.62 6.43 -11.64
N TYR A 107 4.64 6.55 -10.77
CA TYR A 107 4.98 7.80 -10.09
C TYR A 107 5.83 8.76 -10.94
N CYS A 108 6.23 8.35 -12.15
CA CYS A 108 7.04 9.17 -13.04
C CYS A 108 6.21 10.18 -13.81
N LYS A 109 6.87 11.28 -14.23
CA LYS A 109 6.26 12.26 -15.13
C LYS A 109 5.80 11.56 -16.41
N GLN A 110 4.57 11.83 -16.83
CA GLN A 110 4.00 11.21 -18.05
C GLN A 110 4.85 11.48 -19.31
N SER A 111 5.54 12.62 -19.39
CA SER A 111 6.43 12.92 -20.51
C SER A 111 7.58 11.91 -20.67
N LEU A 112 8.05 11.33 -19.56
CA LEU A 112 9.07 10.28 -19.57
C LEU A 112 8.47 8.92 -19.91
N LEU A 113 7.25 8.64 -19.44
CA LEU A 113 6.56 7.38 -19.71
C LEU A 113 6.20 7.21 -21.19
N ARG A 114 5.90 8.31 -21.92
CA ARG A 114 5.59 8.26 -23.36
C ARG A 114 6.66 7.60 -24.21
N ASN A 115 7.92 7.84 -23.88
CA ASN A 115 9.07 7.25 -24.57
C ASN A 115 9.72 6.12 -23.76
N TRP A 116 9.04 5.66 -22.69
CA TRP A 116 9.56 4.67 -21.75
C TRP A 116 10.98 4.98 -21.25
N SER A 117 11.26 6.26 -20.96
CA SER A 117 12.59 6.81 -20.67
C SER A 117 12.75 7.25 -19.20
N CYS A 118 11.97 6.67 -18.30
CA CYS A 118 11.91 7.02 -16.87
C CYS A 118 13.06 6.43 -16.03
N GLY A 119 14.27 6.35 -16.59
CA GLY A 119 15.46 5.82 -15.91
C GLY A 119 15.28 4.36 -15.48
N ARG A 120 15.78 4.01 -14.28
CA ARG A 120 15.75 2.63 -13.79
C ARG A 120 14.33 2.05 -13.74
N SER A 121 13.32 2.87 -13.48
CA SER A 121 11.92 2.44 -13.43
C SER A 121 11.45 1.82 -14.76
N CYS A 122 11.91 2.36 -15.89
CA CYS A 122 11.59 1.85 -17.23
C CYS A 122 12.61 0.81 -17.72
N ASN A 123 13.90 1.01 -17.41
CA ASN A 123 15.01 0.17 -17.92
C ASN A 123 14.94 -1.31 -17.45
N GLN A 124 14.19 -1.61 -16.39
CA GLN A 124 14.02 -2.98 -15.89
C GLN A 124 12.94 -3.77 -16.66
N ASN A 125 12.08 -3.07 -17.39
CA ASN A 125 11.13 -3.64 -18.34
C ASN A 125 11.33 -2.99 -19.72
N PRO A 126 12.51 -3.14 -20.35
CA PRO A 126 12.91 -2.31 -21.50
C PRO A 126 12.11 -2.61 -22.78
N ASP A 127 11.43 -3.74 -22.84
CA ASP A 127 10.62 -4.18 -23.97
C ASP A 127 9.15 -3.73 -23.89
N PHE A 128 8.73 -3.12 -22.78
CA PHE A 128 7.37 -2.62 -22.64
C PHE A 128 7.09 -1.46 -23.59
N VAL A 129 5.95 -1.54 -24.30
CA VAL A 129 5.54 -0.54 -25.28
C VAL A 129 4.27 0.15 -24.77
N PRO A 130 4.39 1.33 -24.15
CA PRO A 130 3.25 2.06 -23.63
C PRO A 130 2.50 2.82 -24.73
N THR A 131 1.17 2.88 -24.65
CA THR A 131 0.31 3.41 -25.72
C THR A 131 -0.77 4.37 -25.22
N LEU A 132 -1.20 4.23 -23.96
CA LEU A 132 -2.12 5.16 -23.31
C LEU A 132 -1.55 5.64 -21.98
N PHE A 133 -1.79 6.91 -21.67
CA PHE A 133 -1.41 7.54 -20.42
C PHE A 133 -2.47 8.56 -20.04
N GLY A 134 -2.68 8.77 -18.75
CA GLY A 134 -3.56 9.83 -18.30
C GLY A 134 -3.51 10.04 -16.80
N GLY A 135 -4.46 10.83 -16.31
CA GLY A 135 -4.48 11.32 -14.93
C GLY A 135 -3.73 12.62 -14.75
N ASP A 136 -3.92 13.23 -13.59
CA ASP A 136 -3.30 14.49 -13.17
C ASP A 136 -2.43 14.33 -11.90
N GLY A 137 -2.39 13.11 -11.33
CA GLY A 137 -1.67 12.80 -10.10
C GLY A 137 -2.36 13.31 -8.83
N GLY A 138 -3.57 13.85 -8.97
CA GLY A 138 -4.39 14.37 -7.87
C GLY A 138 -5.81 13.81 -7.93
N SER A 139 -6.69 14.46 -8.70
CA SER A 139 -8.11 14.08 -8.81
C SER A 139 -8.33 12.76 -9.56
N ILE A 140 -7.35 12.40 -10.40
CA ILE A 140 -7.21 11.14 -11.11
C ILE A 140 -5.73 10.75 -11.01
N GLN A 141 -5.46 9.61 -10.37
CA GLN A 141 -4.11 9.08 -10.29
C GLN A 141 -3.52 8.88 -11.67
N PHE A 142 -2.21 9.09 -11.82
CA PHE A 142 -1.57 8.75 -13.09
C PHE A 142 -1.81 7.28 -13.41
N PHE A 143 -2.01 6.99 -14.68
CA PHE A 143 -2.12 5.63 -15.16
C PHE A 143 -1.47 5.51 -16.54
N TYR A 144 -1.10 4.29 -16.90
CA TYR A 144 -0.67 3.97 -18.24
C TYR A 144 -1.08 2.56 -18.64
N VAL A 145 -1.22 2.37 -19.94
CA VAL A 145 -1.52 1.08 -20.57
C VAL A 145 -0.50 0.84 -21.67
N GLY A 146 -0.12 -0.42 -21.86
CA GLY A 146 0.78 -0.81 -22.94
C GLY A 146 0.85 -2.31 -23.12
N TYR A 147 1.66 -2.75 -24.07
CA TYR A 147 1.92 -4.15 -24.32
C TYR A 147 3.29 -4.55 -23.81
N TRP A 148 3.37 -5.69 -23.11
CA TRP A 148 4.61 -6.28 -22.62
C TRP A 148 4.93 -7.57 -23.38
N PRO A 149 5.85 -7.53 -24.35
CA PRO A 149 6.21 -8.70 -25.16
C PRO A 149 6.70 -9.90 -24.35
N LYS A 150 7.53 -9.68 -23.33
CA LYS A 150 8.10 -10.76 -22.50
C LYS A 150 7.06 -11.64 -21.80
N GLN A 151 5.87 -11.12 -21.50
CA GLN A 151 4.77 -11.89 -20.92
C GLN A 151 3.59 -12.06 -21.88
N ASP A 152 3.71 -11.62 -23.13
CA ASP A 152 2.60 -11.58 -24.09
C ASP A 152 1.33 -11.03 -23.43
N SER A 153 1.39 -9.81 -22.88
CA SER A 153 0.32 -9.29 -22.03
C SER A 153 0.06 -7.81 -22.24
N VAL A 154 -1.20 -7.40 -22.19
CA VAL A 154 -1.58 -6.00 -22.01
C VAL A 154 -1.42 -5.64 -20.54
N VAL A 155 -0.63 -4.62 -20.22
CA VAL A 155 -0.39 -4.18 -18.84
C VAL A 155 -1.10 -2.86 -18.59
N VAL A 156 -1.91 -2.81 -17.52
CA VAL A 156 -2.58 -1.61 -17.01
C VAL A 156 -2.01 -1.28 -15.65
N VAL A 157 -1.55 -0.04 -15.46
CA VAL A 157 -0.89 0.35 -14.22
C VAL A 157 -1.46 1.65 -13.69
N HIS A 158 -1.78 1.67 -12.40
CA HIS A 158 -2.24 2.85 -11.68
C HIS A 158 -1.23 3.31 -10.63
N GLN A 159 -1.00 4.62 -10.60
CA GLN A 159 -0.25 5.32 -9.56
C GLN A 159 -1.03 5.25 -8.24
N GLY A 160 -0.30 5.15 -7.14
CA GLY A 160 -0.84 5.42 -5.82
C GLY A 160 -0.75 6.89 -5.44
N THR A 161 -1.06 7.20 -4.20
CA THR A 161 -0.88 8.53 -3.64
C THR A 161 0.44 8.60 -2.87
N ASP A 162 0.90 9.80 -2.56
CA ASP A 162 2.00 9.99 -1.63
C ASP A 162 1.62 9.51 -0.21
N PRO A 163 2.46 8.73 0.50
CA PRO A 163 2.15 8.26 1.84
C PRO A 163 1.84 9.38 2.86
N PHE A 164 2.38 10.58 2.68
CA PHE A 164 2.11 11.72 3.57
C PHE A 164 0.69 12.27 3.40
N GLU A 165 0.18 12.31 2.17
CA GLU A 165 -1.24 12.59 1.88
C GLU A 165 -2.15 11.45 2.39
N LEU A 166 -1.61 10.23 2.44
CA LEU A 166 -2.29 9.05 2.95
C LEU A 166 -2.45 9.10 4.47
N CYS A 167 -1.51 9.73 5.21
CA CYS A 167 -1.68 10.03 6.64
C CYS A 167 -2.87 10.96 6.88
N ALA A 168 -3.07 11.99 6.04
CA ALA A 168 -4.23 12.86 6.12
C ALA A 168 -5.53 12.10 5.82
N LEU A 169 -5.51 11.20 4.81
CA LEU A 169 -6.65 10.35 4.47
C LEU A 169 -7.01 9.35 5.58
N LEU A 170 -6.02 8.82 6.29
CA LEU A 170 -6.19 7.95 7.46
C LEU A 170 -6.89 8.68 8.62
N THR A 171 -6.61 9.96 8.80
CA THR A 171 -7.23 10.78 9.84
C THR A 171 -8.60 11.33 9.46
N ASP A 172 -8.86 11.54 8.16
CA ASP A 172 -10.12 12.11 7.66
C ASP A 172 -11.25 11.08 7.52
N LEU A 173 -10.98 9.78 7.76
CA LEU A 173 -11.96 8.69 7.95
C LEU A 173 -13.11 8.62 6.94
N ASN A 174 -12.97 9.14 5.71
CA ASN A 174 -14.02 8.99 4.70
C ASN A 174 -13.96 7.59 4.08
N MET A 175 -14.30 6.58 4.88
CA MET A 175 -14.26 5.14 4.60
C MET A 175 -15.63 4.63 4.14
N ILE A 176 -16.44 5.49 3.54
CA ILE A 176 -17.80 5.17 3.09
C ILE A 176 -17.73 4.11 1.98
N ARG A 177 -18.54 3.06 2.12
CA ARG A 177 -18.76 2.06 1.08
C ARG A 177 -20.03 2.37 0.32
N THR A 178 -19.98 2.15 -0.99
CA THR A 178 -21.12 2.35 -1.91
C THR A 178 -21.10 1.26 -2.97
N GLY A 179 -22.25 1.04 -3.60
CA GLY A 179 -22.38 0.08 -4.70
C GLY A 179 -21.53 0.46 -5.92
N LEU A 180 -21.20 -0.55 -6.72
CA LEU A 180 -20.64 -0.34 -8.05
C LEU A 180 -21.75 -0.01 -9.06
N ASP A 181 -21.42 0.80 -10.06
CA ASP A 181 -22.35 1.16 -11.12
C ASP A 181 -22.55 -0.04 -12.06
N GLU A 182 -23.78 -0.54 -12.18
CA GLU A 182 -24.12 -1.69 -13.05
C GLU A 182 -23.82 -1.43 -14.53
N THR A 183 -23.76 -0.17 -14.97
CA THR A 183 -23.38 0.16 -16.36
C THR A 183 -21.90 -0.10 -16.63
N LEU A 184 -21.06 -0.01 -15.59
CA LEU A 184 -19.64 -0.37 -15.67
C LEU A 184 -19.43 -1.84 -15.28
N PHE A 185 -20.17 -2.35 -14.29
CA PHE A 185 -20.02 -3.70 -13.75
C PHE A 185 -21.29 -4.51 -13.99
N PRO A 186 -21.55 -4.96 -15.22
CA PRO A 186 -22.78 -5.69 -15.54
C PRO A 186 -22.87 -7.00 -14.74
N GLY A 187 -24.03 -7.24 -14.12
CA GLY A 187 -24.28 -8.44 -13.31
C GLY A 187 -23.62 -8.42 -11.93
N ILE A 188 -23.20 -7.24 -11.43
CA ILE A 188 -22.69 -7.11 -10.07
C ILE A 188 -23.83 -7.29 -9.04
N PRO A 189 -23.65 -8.11 -7.98
CA PRO A 189 -24.68 -8.28 -6.94
C PRO A 189 -24.91 -6.99 -6.12
N SER A 190 -26.15 -6.76 -5.68
CA SER A 190 -26.54 -5.56 -4.92
C SER A 190 -25.86 -5.43 -3.55
N GLU A 191 -25.39 -6.54 -2.98
CA GLU A 191 -24.67 -6.55 -1.70
C GLU A 191 -23.22 -6.10 -1.85
N VAL A 192 -22.69 -6.05 -3.08
CA VAL A 192 -21.32 -5.61 -3.34
C VAL A 192 -21.22 -4.12 -3.04
N SER A 193 -20.25 -3.79 -2.18
CA SER A 193 -19.90 -2.40 -1.91
C SER A 193 -18.40 -2.24 -1.79
N VAL A 194 -17.91 -1.13 -2.32
CA VAL A 194 -16.49 -0.77 -2.33
C VAL A 194 -16.29 0.65 -1.82
N HIS A 195 -15.05 0.99 -1.48
CA HIS A 195 -14.68 2.33 -1.06
C HIS A 195 -15.09 3.36 -2.12
N ASP A 196 -15.92 4.31 -1.71
CA ASP A 196 -16.58 5.28 -2.57
C ASP A 196 -15.57 6.16 -3.36
N GLY A 197 -14.46 6.54 -2.70
CA GLY A 197 -13.37 7.26 -3.38
C GLY A 197 -12.73 6.45 -4.50
N PHE A 198 -12.52 5.14 -4.30
CA PHE A 198 -11.80 4.30 -5.26
C PHE A 198 -12.67 4.03 -6.49
N ARG A 199 -13.95 3.66 -6.30
CA ARG A 199 -14.87 3.47 -7.43
C ARG A 199 -15.04 4.74 -8.28
N ARG A 200 -15.03 5.93 -7.67
CA ARG A 200 -15.17 7.19 -8.42
C ARG A 200 -13.96 7.47 -9.28
N VAL A 201 -12.75 7.25 -8.74
CA VAL A 201 -11.52 7.44 -9.52
C VAL A 201 -11.47 6.41 -10.66
N HIS A 202 -11.77 5.15 -10.38
CA HIS A 202 -11.87 4.10 -11.40
C HIS A 202 -12.88 4.46 -12.49
N ALA A 203 -14.10 4.90 -12.13
CA ALA A 203 -15.14 5.25 -13.10
C ALA A 203 -14.71 6.35 -14.08
N LYS A 204 -13.84 7.29 -13.66
CA LYS A 204 -13.31 8.34 -14.53
C LYS A 204 -12.34 7.81 -15.60
N THR A 205 -11.74 6.63 -15.40
CA THR A 205 -10.71 6.07 -16.29
C THR A 205 -11.14 4.77 -16.97
N ALA A 206 -12.16 4.08 -16.46
CA ALA A 206 -12.58 2.75 -16.88
C ALA A 206 -12.87 2.64 -18.39
N VAL A 207 -13.67 3.55 -18.96
CA VAL A 207 -14.10 3.46 -20.37
C VAL A 207 -12.91 3.58 -21.33
N GLN A 208 -12.04 4.58 -21.12
CA GLN A 208 -10.87 4.80 -21.99
C GLN A 208 -9.84 3.67 -21.84
N ILE A 209 -9.64 3.14 -20.63
CA ILE A 209 -8.71 2.03 -20.39
C ILE A 209 -9.24 0.76 -21.06
N LEU A 210 -10.53 0.43 -20.92
CA LEU A 210 -11.13 -0.75 -21.58
C LEU A 210 -11.04 -0.66 -23.10
N ALA A 211 -11.27 0.52 -23.68
CA ALA A 211 -11.15 0.72 -25.13
C ALA A 211 -9.72 0.43 -25.61
N GLU A 212 -8.71 0.91 -24.88
CA GLU A 212 -7.31 0.64 -25.22
C GLU A 212 -6.92 -0.83 -25.00
N VAL A 213 -7.38 -1.44 -23.91
CA VAL A 213 -7.17 -2.86 -23.65
C VAL A 213 -7.74 -3.71 -24.79
N LYS A 214 -8.99 -3.47 -25.21
CA LYS A 214 -9.60 -4.16 -26.36
C LYS A 214 -8.77 -3.99 -27.62
N ARG A 215 -8.33 -2.76 -27.92
CA ARG A 215 -7.49 -2.46 -29.08
C ARG A 215 -6.19 -3.26 -29.06
N LEU A 216 -5.51 -3.35 -27.91
CA LEU A 216 -4.25 -4.08 -27.77
C LEU A 216 -4.42 -5.59 -27.79
N LEU A 217 -5.47 -6.13 -27.17
CA LEU A 217 -5.82 -7.56 -27.27
C LEU A 217 -6.00 -7.97 -28.74
N ASP A 218 -6.74 -7.16 -29.51
CA ASP A 218 -7.00 -7.40 -30.92
C ASP A 218 -5.76 -7.21 -31.80
N GLU A 219 -4.96 -6.18 -31.55
CA GLU A 219 -3.75 -5.88 -32.34
C GLU A 219 -2.67 -6.95 -32.11
N LYS A 220 -2.44 -7.32 -30.85
CA LYS A 220 -1.36 -8.25 -30.45
C LYS A 220 -1.78 -9.71 -30.50
N LYS A 221 -3.07 -9.99 -30.69
CA LYS A 221 -3.65 -11.35 -30.68
C LYS A 221 -3.35 -12.10 -29.38
N THR A 222 -3.29 -11.35 -28.29
CA THR A 222 -3.03 -11.86 -26.95
C THR A 222 -4.32 -12.04 -26.17
N LYS A 223 -4.29 -12.90 -25.16
CA LYS A 223 -5.40 -13.12 -24.22
C LYS A 223 -5.03 -12.79 -22.79
N ASN A 224 -3.87 -12.19 -22.55
CA ASN A 224 -3.39 -11.95 -21.19
C ASN A 224 -3.47 -10.46 -20.85
N ILE A 225 -4.04 -10.16 -19.69
CA ILE A 225 -4.04 -8.84 -19.08
C ILE A 225 -3.33 -8.93 -17.73
N ILE A 226 -2.51 -7.92 -17.45
CA ILE A 226 -1.87 -7.74 -16.17
C ILE A 226 -2.29 -6.37 -15.62
N THR A 227 -2.91 -6.34 -14.44
CA THR A 227 -3.16 -5.10 -13.71
C THR A 227 -2.18 -4.95 -12.55
N VAL A 228 -1.60 -3.76 -12.41
CA VAL A 228 -0.57 -3.47 -11.40
C VAL A 228 -0.87 -2.15 -10.70
N GLY A 229 -0.61 -2.09 -9.40
CA GLY A 229 -0.71 -0.81 -8.69
C GLY A 229 -0.12 -0.85 -7.29
N HIS A 230 0.35 0.30 -6.84
CA HIS A 230 0.83 0.52 -5.47
C HIS A 230 -0.13 1.42 -4.71
N SER A 231 -0.30 1.20 -3.40
CA SER A 231 -1.16 2.03 -2.54
C SER A 231 -2.59 2.13 -3.09
N LEU A 232 -3.16 3.33 -3.17
CA LEU A 232 -4.42 3.63 -3.88
C LEU A 232 -4.50 2.97 -5.28
N GLY A 233 -3.40 2.97 -6.03
CA GLY A 233 -3.33 2.35 -7.36
C GLY A 233 -3.56 0.84 -7.32
N GLY A 234 -3.23 0.17 -6.22
CA GLY A 234 -3.53 -1.24 -6.03
C GLY A 234 -5.04 -1.52 -5.94
N ALA A 235 -5.80 -0.63 -5.28
CA ALA A 235 -7.26 -0.72 -5.26
C ALA A 235 -7.86 -0.49 -6.65
N LEU A 236 -7.32 0.48 -7.42
CA LEU A 236 -7.74 0.73 -8.80
C LEU A 236 -7.44 -0.46 -9.72
N ALA A 237 -6.26 -1.04 -9.62
CA ALA A 237 -5.86 -2.23 -10.40
C ALA A 237 -6.75 -3.46 -10.12
N ALA A 238 -7.26 -3.60 -8.89
CA ALA A 238 -8.22 -4.64 -8.54
C ALA A 238 -9.64 -4.35 -9.08
N LEU A 239 -10.05 -3.08 -9.12
CA LEU A 239 -11.32 -2.70 -9.76
C LEU A 239 -11.25 -2.91 -11.27
N ASP A 240 -10.13 -2.56 -11.91
CA ASP A 240 -9.89 -2.80 -13.34
C ASP A 240 -10.00 -4.29 -13.67
N SER A 241 -9.40 -5.18 -12.88
CA SER A 241 -9.43 -6.61 -13.19
C SER A 241 -10.84 -7.19 -13.13
N LEU A 242 -11.64 -6.81 -12.13
CA LEU A 242 -13.06 -7.18 -12.09
C LEU A 242 -13.83 -6.57 -13.26
N TYR A 243 -13.60 -5.29 -13.55
CA TYR A 243 -14.24 -4.57 -14.64
C TYR A 243 -13.96 -5.24 -16.00
N PHE A 244 -12.72 -5.61 -16.27
CA PHE A 244 -12.33 -6.36 -17.47
C PHE A 244 -13.01 -7.72 -17.53
N ARG A 245 -13.01 -8.49 -16.44
CA ARG A 245 -13.65 -9.80 -16.39
C ARG A 245 -15.15 -9.77 -16.70
N LEU A 246 -15.84 -8.67 -16.39
CA LEU A 246 -17.27 -8.49 -16.68
C LEU A 246 -17.55 -7.91 -18.07
N ASN A 247 -16.55 -7.31 -18.73
CA ASN A 247 -16.72 -6.59 -20.01
C ASN A 247 -15.94 -7.22 -21.19
N LEU A 248 -15.22 -8.30 -20.95
CA LEU A 248 -14.41 -9.04 -21.92
C LEU A 248 -14.81 -10.53 -21.94
N PRO A 249 -14.45 -11.26 -23.02
CA PRO A 249 -14.65 -12.71 -23.08
C PRO A 249 -14.01 -13.46 -21.90
N GLU A 250 -14.62 -14.58 -21.51
CA GLU A 250 -14.18 -15.36 -20.34
C GLU A 250 -12.82 -16.05 -20.52
N ASP A 251 -12.35 -16.21 -21.76
CA ASP A 251 -11.07 -16.83 -22.09
C ASP A 251 -9.87 -15.87 -22.02
N ILE A 252 -10.10 -14.62 -21.62
CA ILE A 252 -9.05 -13.66 -21.28
C ILE A 252 -8.50 -13.99 -19.88
N ASP A 253 -7.20 -14.27 -19.79
CA ASP A 253 -6.50 -14.45 -18.52
C ASP A 253 -6.16 -13.09 -17.91
N ILE A 254 -6.50 -12.89 -16.64
CA ILE A 254 -6.33 -11.62 -15.95
C ILE A 254 -5.55 -11.85 -14.66
N ARG A 255 -4.34 -11.32 -14.60
CA ARG A 255 -3.46 -11.33 -13.42
C ARG A 255 -3.43 -9.95 -12.77
N THR A 256 -3.54 -9.91 -11.45
CA THR A 256 -3.40 -8.67 -10.69
C THR A 256 -2.30 -8.79 -9.66
N VAL A 257 -1.38 -7.82 -9.64
CA VAL A 257 -0.31 -7.71 -8.64
C VAL A 257 -0.35 -6.32 -8.00
N THR A 258 -0.64 -6.27 -6.71
CA THR A 258 -0.72 -5.02 -5.96
C THR A 258 0.34 -4.92 -4.88
N PHE A 259 0.81 -3.71 -4.59
CA PHE A 259 1.82 -3.43 -3.56
C PHE A 259 1.26 -2.49 -2.50
N GLY A 260 1.26 -2.88 -1.23
CA GLY A 260 0.77 -2.04 -0.13
C GLY A 260 -0.68 -1.55 -0.32
N ALA A 261 -1.53 -2.34 -0.98
CA ALA A 261 -2.89 -1.89 -1.30
C ALA A 261 -3.78 -1.81 -0.04
N PRO A 262 -4.60 -0.75 0.12
CA PRO A 262 -5.60 -0.70 1.17
C PRO A 262 -6.68 -1.76 0.95
N ARG A 263 -7.51 -2.04 1.96
CA ARG A 263 -8.78 -2.72 1.71
C ARG A 263 -9.67 -1.81 0.86
N PHE A 264 -10.48 -2.42 0.00
CA PHE A 264 -11.30 -1.64 -0.92
C PHE A 264 -12.73 -2.17 -1.08
N GLY A 265 -13.01 -3.43 -0.74
CA GLY A 265 -14.33 -4.04 -0.87
C GLY A 265 -14.84 -4.63 0.44
N ASN A 266 -16.14 -4.93 0.47
CA ASN A 266 -16.75 -5.74 1.52
C ASN A 266 -16.60 -7.25 1.26
N GLU A 267 -17.09 -8.07 2.19
CA GLU A 267 -17.07 -9.53 2.02
C GLU A 267 -17.82 -10.00 0.75
N ALA A 268 -18.95 -9.37 0.40
CA ALA A 268 -19.68 -9.69 -0.82
C ALA A 268 -18.85 -9.40 -2.08
N PHE A 269 -18.14 -8.27 -2.10
CA PHE A 269 -17.16 -7.95 -3.15
C PHE A 269 -16.08 -9.03 -3.24
N VAL A 270 -15.47 -9.41 -2.12
CA VAL A 270 -14.40 -10.42 -2.07
C VAL A 270 -14.89 -11.77 -2.62
N LYS A 271 -16.05 -12.25 -2.17
CA LYS A 271 -16.66 -13.50 -2.65
C LYS A 271 -16.95 -13.44 -4.15
N PHE A 272 -17.54 -12.33 -4.62
CA PHE A 272 -17.85 -12.16 -6.03
C PHE A 272 -16.58 -12.11 -6.89
N PHE A 273 -15.58 -11.32 -6.48
CA PHE A 273 -14.29 -11.24 -7.16
C PHE A 273 -13.63 -12.60 -7.27
N GLU A 274 -13.53 -13.34 -6.16
CA GLU A 274 -12.88 -14.66 -6.13
C GLU A 274 -13.65 -15.75 -6.88
N SER A 275 -14.96 -15.56 -7.11
CA SER A 275 -15.74 -16.42 -7.99
C SER A 275 -15.44 -16.21 -9.48
N LYS A 276 -14.85 -15.07 -9.84
CA LYS A 276 -14.58 -14.66 -11.22
C LYS A 276 -13.10 -14.71 -11.58
N LEU A 277 -12.22 -14.41 -10.62
CA LEU A 277 -10.79 -14.24 -10.78
C LEU A 277 -10.01 -15.02 -9.72
N ASN A 278 -8.94 -15.68 -10.12
CA ASN A 278 -8.10 -16.50 -9.24
C ASN A 278 -6.61 -16.09 -9.24
N GLN A 279 -6.16 -15.24 -10.16
CA GLN A 279 -4.77 -14.77 -10.25
C GLN A 279 -4.56 -13.40 -9.58
N PHE A 280 -4.85 -13.31 -8.28
CA PHE A 280 -4.64 -12.09 -7.50
C PHE A 280 -3.48 -12.26 -6.51
N LYS A 281 -2.55 -11.31 -6.48
CA LYS A 281 -1.45 -11.23 -5.52
C LYS A 281 -1.37 -9.85 -4.90
N ARG A 282 -1.34 -9.81 -3.57
CA ARG A 282 -1.09 -8.59 -2.80
C ARG A 282 0.21 -8.72 -2.00
N ILE A 283 1.13 -7.81 -2.22
CA ILE A 283 2.46 -7.80 -1.63
C ILE A 283 2.50 -6.69 -0.58
N ASN A 284 2.64 -7.07 0.68
CA ASN A 284 2.70 -6.15 1.82
C ASN A 284 4.12 -6.13 2.38
N HIS A 285 4.56 -4.96 2.86
CA HIS A 285 5.91 -4.79 3.36
C HIS A 285 5.93 -4.41 4.84
N LYS A 286 6.65 -5.21 5.65
CA LYS A 286 6.87 -5.06 7.08
C LYS A 286 5.59 -4.58 7.79
N ARG A 287 5.71 -3.50 8.55
CA ARG A 287 4.62 -2.94 9.36
C ARG A 287 3.88 -1.81 8.63
N ASP A 288 3.73 -1.88 7.31
CA ASP A 288 2.94 -0.91 6.55
C ASP A 288 1.52 -0.78 7.14
N VAL A 289 1.02 0.46 7.29
CA VAL A 289 -0.32 0.74 7.83
C VAL A 289 -1.41 0.73 6.77
N ILE A 290 -1.06 0.80 5.49
CA ILE A 290 -2.04 0.98 4.42
C ILE A 290 -2.90 -0.26 4.20
N PRO A 291 -2.34 -1.49 4.17
CA PRO A 291 -3.17 -2.67 4.02
C PRO A 291 -4.12 -2.93 5.19
N ILE A 292 -3.96 -2.27 6.33
CA ILE A 292 -4.89 -2.43 7.46
C ILE A 292 -6.04 -1.42 7.43
N VAL A 293 -6.09 -0.53 6.44
CA VAL A 293 -7.18 0.45 6.27
C VAL A 293 -7.92 0.32 4.93
N PRO A 294 -9.21 0.67 4.87
CA PRO A 294 -10.11 0.78 6.01
C PRO A 294 -10.18 -0.50 6.85
N GLY A 295 -10.51 -0.35 8.13
CA GLY A 295 -10.46 -1.46 9.08
C GLY A 295 -11.57 -2.50 8.86
N ARG A 296 -11.32 -3.75 9.27
CA ARG A 296 -12.30 -4.85 9.21
C ARG A 296 -13.59 -4.54 9.97
N PHE A 297 -13.49 -3.78 11.07
CA PHE A 297 -14.65 -3.35 11.87
C PHE A 297 -15.64 -2.48 11.09
N LEU A 298 -15.23 -1.90 9.95
CA LEU A 298 -16.10 -1.15 9.04
C LEU A 298 -16.71 -2.04 7.93
N GLY A 299 -16.52 -3.36 8.01
CA GLY A 299 -17.03 -4.34 7.06
C GLY A 299 -16.19 -4.48 5.78
N TYR A 300 -14.96 -3.96 5.77
CA TYR A 300 -14.01 -4.17 4.68
C TYR A 300 -13.28 -5.51 4.83
N MET A 301 -12.94 -6.13 3.71
CA MET A 301 -12.21 -7.40 3.67
C MET A 301 -11.17 -7.40 2.54
N HIS A 302 -10.03 -8.03 2.78
CA HIS A 302 -9.03 -8.31 1.75
C HIS A 302 -9.34 -9.58 0.95
N LEU A 303 -8.91 -9.57 -0.32
CA LEU A 303 -8.81 -10.76 -1.16
C LEU A 303 -7.66 -11.68 -0.68
N LYS A 304 -7.73 -12.97 -1.01
CA LYS A 304 -6.63 -13.91 -0.80
C LYS A 304 -5.42 -13.59 -1.68
N GLY A 305 -4.30 -14.27 -1.41
CA GLY A 305 -3.07 -14.16 -2.20
C GLY A 305 -2.04 -13.22 -1.60
N GLU A 306 -1.96 -13.17 -0.27
CA GLU A 306 -0.98 -12.36 0.44
C GLU A 306 0.43 -12.92 0.32
N THR A 307 1.35 -12.03 -0.04
CA THR A 307 2.79 -12.18 0.14
C THR A 307 3.24 -11.10 1.12
N HIS A 308 3.75 -11.48 2.30
CA HIS A 308 4.16 -10.54 3.32
C HIS A 308 5.69 -10.57 3.51
N ILE A 309 6.33 -9.43 3.25
CA ILE A 309 7.78 -9.26 3.41
C ILE A 309 8.06 -8.83 4.85
N LEU A 310 8.56 -9.73 5.67
CA LEU A 310 8.83 -9.48 7.10
C LEU A 310 10.09 -8.62 7.33
N GLY A 311 11.01 -8.62 6.36
CA GLY A 311 12.33 -8.01 6.45
C GLY A 311 13.45 -9.05 6.58
N ASN A 312 14.71 -8.60 6.54
CA ASN A 312 15.90 -9.46 6.65
C ASN A 312 15.91 -10.65 5.67
N GLY A 313 15.40 -10.44 4.45
CA GLY A 313 15.29 -11.48 3.42
C GLY A 313 14.17 -12.50 3.64
N THR A 314 13.35 -12.36 4.68
CA THR A 314 12.25 -13.29 4.98
C THR A 314 10.94 -12.78 4.37
N THR A 315 10.28 -13.64 3.59
CA THR A 315 8.97 -13.39 2.99
C THR A 315 8.09 -14.63 3.17
N VAL A 316 6.81 -14.42 3.46
CA VAL A 316 5.84 -15.51 3.63
C VAL A 316 4.62 -15.33 2.74
N GLY A 317 4.01 -16.44 2.34
CA GLY A 317 2.69 -16.51 1.74
C GLY A 317 1.64 -16.77 2.82
N CYS A 318 0.64 -15.92 2.89
CA CYS A 318 -0.42 -16.01 3.89
C CYS A 318 -1.73 -16.53 3.28
N PRO A 319 -2.32 -17.60 3.86
CA PRO A 319 -3.49 -18.24 3.28
C PRO A 319 -4.77 -17.45 3.56
N GLY A 320 -5.74 -17.58 2.66
CA GLY A 320 -7.10 -17.05 2.84
C GLY A 320 -7.23 -15.53 2.82
N ASN A 321 -8.40 -15.06 3.25
CA ASN A 321 -8.82 -13.66 3.26
C ASN A 321 -8.56 -13.07 4.65
N ASP A 322 -7.83 -11.96 4.74
CA ASP A 322 -7.55 -11.27 6.01
C ASP A 322 -7.10 -12.20 7.15
N ASN A 323 -6.09 -13.07 6.91
CA ASN A 323 -5.58 -13.97 7.94
C ASN A 323 -5.07 -13.18 9.16
N ALA A 324 -5.82 -13.27 10.25
CA ALA A 324 -5.57 -12.59 11.52
C ALA A 324 -5.23 -13.57 12.65
N GLU A 325 -4.92 -14.81 12.30
CA GLU A 325 -4.61 -15.89 13.25
C GLU A 325 -3.10 -16.05 13.39
N ASP A 326 -2.36 -15.99 12.28
CA ASP A 326 -0.91 -16.19 12.23
C ASP A 326 -0.14 -14.86 12.39
N GLU A 327 0.86 -14.83 13.27
CA GLU A 327 1.65 -13.63 13.59
C GLU A 327 2.52 -13.11 12.44
N PHE A 328 2.81 -13.96 11.45
CA PHE A 328 3.53 -13.57 10.25
C PHE A 328 2.61 -12.99 9.19
N CYS A 329 1.30 -13.10 9.30
CA CYS A 329 0.37 -12.45 8.38
C CYS A 329 0.13 -11.00 8.77
N HIS A 330 0.07 -10.14 7.74
CA HIS A 330 0.14 -8.70 7.91
C HIS A 330 -0.95 -8.15 8.84
N ILE A 331 -2.15 -8.73 8.81
CA ILE A 331 -3.27 -8.30 9.65
C ILE A 331 -3.02 -8.55 11.13
N LYS A 332 -2.33 -9.64 11.47
CA LYS A 332 -1.96 -9.93 12.86
C LYS A 332 -0.70 -9.18 13.27
N SER A 333 0.28 -9.06 12.38
CA SER A 333 1.55 -8.36 12.65
C SER A 333 1.40 -6.85 12.78
N VAL A 334 0.36 -6.27 12.15
CA VAL A 334 0.00 -4.85 12.22
C VAL A 334 -1.45 -4.73 12.73
N PRO A 335 -1.72 -4.95 14.02
CA PRO A 335 -3.09 -5.04 14.52
C PRO A 335 -3.84 -3.70 14.52
N ASN A 336 -3.12 -2.57 14.45
CA ASN A 336 -3.69 -1.22 14.42
C ASN A 336 -2.63 -0.20 13.96
N LEU A 337 -3.07 1.05 13.76
CA LEU A 337 -2.21 2.14 13.29
C LEU A 337 -1.02 2.45 14.21
N THR A 338 -1.13 2.23 15.53
CA THR A 338 -0.04 2.52 16.49
C THR A 338 1.04 1.44 16.53
N LYS A 339 0.77 0.27 15.93
CA LYS A 339 1.75 -0.80 15.74
C LYS A 339 2.32 -0.85 14.33
N GLY A 340 1.83 0.01 13.43
CA GLY A 340 2.37 0.16 12.09
C GLY A 340 3.37 1.30 11.96
N ASN A 341 3.99 1.39 10.78
CA ASN A 341 4.90 2.43 10.37
C ASN A 341 4.65 2.74 8.88
N ILE A 342 4.18 3.96 8.61
CA ILE A 342 3.85 4.42 7.25
C ILE A 342 5.05 4.41 6.30
N ALA A 343 6.29 4.55 6.78
CA ALA A 343 7.45 4.51 5.90
C ALA A 343 7.69 3.12 5.30
N HIS A 344 7.23 2.05 5.96
CA HIS A 344 7.28 0.71 5.38
C HIS A 344 6.39 0.59 4.13
N HIS A 345 5.43 1.49 3.94
CA HIS A 345 4.64 1.56 2.71
C HIS A 345 5.49 1.80 1.47
N LEU A 346 6.59 2.55 1.60
CA LEU A 346 7.48 2.89 0.49
C LEU A 346 8.31 1.70 -0.02
N GLY A 347 8.45 0.62 0.76
CA GLY A 347 9.29 -0.54 0.45
C GLY A 347 10.52 -0.68 1.37
N PRO A 348 11.56 -1.44 0.95
CA PRO A 348 11.75 -1.96 -0.41
C PRO A 348 10.84 -3.16 -0.73
N TYR A 349 10.26 -3.12 -1.92
CA TYR A 349 9.58 -4.24 -2.58
C TYR A 349 10.57 -5.06 -3.43
N PRO A 350 10.18 -6.23 -3.98
CA PRO A 350 11.07 -7.08 -4.77
C PRO A 350 11.82 -6.30 -5.86
N GLY A 351 13.12 -6.55 -5.99
CA GLY A 351 14.04 -5.75 -6.82
C GLY A 351 14.72 -4.57 -6.09
N ASN A 352 14.60 -4.51 -4.76
CA ASN A 352 15.02 -3.36 -3.94
C ASN A 352 14.36 -2.06 -4.44
N VAL A 353 13.05 -2.13 -4.63
CA VAL A 353 12.24 -1.07 -5.25
C VAL A 353 11.52 -0.27 -4.19
N PHE A 354 11.81 1.03 -4.14
CA PHE A 354 11.01 1.98 -3.37
C PHE A 354 10.02 2.71 -4.28
N MET A 355 8.78 2.89 -3.81
CA MET A 355 7.67 3.46 -4.60
C MET A 355 7.09 4.69 -3.92
N GLY A 356 6.97 5.79 -4.65
CA GLY A 356 6.44 7.07 -4.17
C GLY A 356 6.76 8.21 -5.12
N SER A 357 6.09 9.35 -4.97
CA SER A 357 6.17 10.48 -5.92
C SER A 357 7.59 11.04 -6.08
N LEU A 358 8.38 11.06 -5.02
CA LEU A 358 9.79 11.51 -5.03
C LEU A 358 10.78 10.43 -5.49
N LEU A 359 10.29 9.21 -5.76
CA LEU A 359 11.12 8.02 -5.94
C LEU A 359 11.12 7.49 -7.38
N CYS A 360 10.51 8.20 -8.33
CA CYS A 360 10.57 7.81 -9.75
C CYS A 360 12.02 7.70 -10.26
N ASP A 361 12.88 8.66 -9.88
CA ASP A 361 14.29 8.71 -10.26
C ASP A 361 15.18 8.37 -9.06
N ASP A 362 15.95 7.29 -9.17
CA ASP A 362 16.86 6.83 -8.11
C ASP A 362 18.01 7.79 -7.82
N THR A 363 18.27 8.76 -8.71
CA THR A 363 19.26 9.80 -8.45
C THR A 363 18.82 10.74 -7.32
N ILE A 364 17.52 11.00 -7.19
CA ILE A 364 16.96 11.80 -6.10
C ILE A 364 17.00 11.01 -4.79
N LEU A 365 16.78 9.69 -4.82
CA LEU A 365 16.92 8.84 -3.63
C LEU A 365 18.37 8.83 -3.13
N ALA A 366 19.36 8.71 -4.02
CA ALA A 366 20.78 8.78 -3.65
C ALA A 366 21.17 10.17 -3.12
N GLN A 367 20.65 11.25 -3.72
CA GLN A 367 20.87 12.62 -3.26
C GLN A 367 20.19 12.89 -1.91
N ALA A 368 18.94 12.49 -1.75
CA ALA A 368 18.21 12.59 -0.49
C ALA A 368 18.96 11.83 0.62
N ILE A 369 19.32 10.57 0.39
CA ILE A 369 20.13 9.78 1.35
C ILE A 369 21.46 10.50 1.66
N SER A 370 22.13 11.11 0.66
CA SER A 370 23.39 11.84 0.89
C SER A 370 23.24 13.17 1.64
N ILE A 371 22.13 13.89 1.43
CA ILE A 371 21.81 15.16 2.09
C ILE A 371 21.40 14.87 3.53
N PHE A 372 20.50 13.92 3.75
CA PHE A 372 20.11 13.46 5.09
C PHE A 372 21.30 12.89 5.86
N SER A 373 22.24 12.20 5.21
CA SER A 373 23.48 11.73 5.86
C SER A 373 24.43 12.87 6.25
N ARG A 374 24.48 13.98 5.52
CA ARG A 374 25.29 15.17 5.87
C ARG A 374 24.66 15.99 6.98
N ASP A 375 23.34 16.17 6.94
CA ASP A 375 22.61 16.91 7.97
C ASP A 375 22.62 16.14 9.31
N PHE A 376 22.55 14.81 9.27
CA PHE A 376 22.74 13.93 10.43
C PHE A 376 24.12 14.04 11.08
N GLU A 377 25.21 14.03 10.30
CA GLU A 377 26.57 14.23 10.82
C GLU A 377 26.77 15.64 11.42
N SER A 378 26.09 16.64 10.85
CA SER A 378 26.11 18.01 11.35
C SER A 378 25.35 18.18 12.67
N GLU A 379 24.21 17.48 12.83
CA GLU A 379 23.38 17.50 14.04
C GLU A 379 24.01 16.67 15.16
N LEU A 380 24.66 15.55 14.82
CA LEU A 380 25.50 14.79 15.76
C LEU A 380 26.72 15.60 16.21
N SER A 381 27.38 16.34 15.32
CA SER A 381 28.48 17.25 15.68
C SER A 381 28.03 18.42 16.56
N ARG A 382 26.83 18.98 16.31
CA ARG A 382 26.20 20.00 17.16
C ARG A 382 25.88 19.46 18.56
N ARG A 383 25.28 18.27 18.64
CA ARG A 383 24.95 17.60 19.92
C ARG A 383 26.18 17.03 20.64
N SER A 384 27.30 16.87 19.94
CA SER A 384 28.61 16.57 20.50
C SER A 384 29.27 17.82 21.09
N SER A 385 29.14 18.98 20.44
CA SER A 385 29.66 20.26 20.99
C SER A 385 28.83 20.76 22.17
N ASP A 386 27.52 20.50 22.20
CA ASP A 386 26.64 20.82 23.33
C ASP A 386 26.80 19.85 24.53
N ARG A 387 27.58 18.76 24.36
CA ARG A 387 27.94 17.83 25.44
C ARG A 387 29.29 18.13 26.10
N GLY A 388 29.78 19.36 25.97
CA GLY A 388 30.83 19.89 26.83
C GLY A 388 30.36 20.25 28.24
N ASN A 389 29.68 19.34 28.97
CA ASN A 389 29.51 19.44 30.43
C ASN A 389 28.94 18.16 31.10
N ILE A 390 29.50 16.98 30.83
CA ILE A 390 29.19 15.77 31.62
C ILE A 390 30.50 15.16 32.14
N ASP A 391 31.08 15.86 33.10
CA ASP A 391 32.12 15.35 34.01
C ASP A 391 31.57 15.32 35.45
N GLN A 392 30.38 14.75 35.60
CA GLN A 392 29.84 14.30 36.89
C GLN A 392 29.01 13.03 36.58
N TRP A 393 29.14 12.00 37.42
CA TRP A 393 28.47 10.68 37.34
C TRP A 393 29.26 9.47 36.80
N LEU A 394 30.58 9.44 37.00
CA LEU A 394 31.33 8.17 37.07
C LEU A 394 32.32 8.19 38.25
N THR A 395 31.81 8.06 39.48
CA THR A 395 32.61 7.56 40.61
C THR A 395 32.02 6.22 41.06
N PRO A 396 32.80 5.12 41.12
CA PRO A 396 32.32 3.86 41.65
C PRO A 396 32.30 3.91 43.18
N ASP A 397 31.16 3.53 43.77
CA ASP A 397 31.04 3.27 45.20
C ASP A 397 32.12 2.27 45.64
N ARG A 398 32.99 2.73 46.54
CA ARG A 398 33.70 1.88 47.49
C ARG A 398 33.44 2.43 48.89
N ASN A 399 32.72 1.67 49.69
CA ASN A 399 32.85 1.70 51.14
C ASN A 399 33.35 0.31 51.60
N PRO A 400 33.99 0.26 52.76
CA PRO A 400 33.31 -0.38 53.89
C PRO A 400 32.60 0.64 54.77
#